data_AF-J9EFF6-F1
#
_entry.id   AF-J9EFF6-F1
#
_cell.length_a   1.000
_cell.length_b   1.000
_cell.length_c   1.000
_cell.angle_alpha   90.00
_cell.angle_beta   90.00
_cell.angle_gamma   90.00
#
_symmetry.space_group_name_H-M   'P 1'
#
loop_
_entity.id
_entity.type
_entity.pdbx_description
1 polymer ?
#
loop_
_entity_poly.entity_id
_entity_poly.type
_entity_poly.pdbx_seq_one_letter_code
_entity_poly.pdbx_strand_id
1 'polypeptide(L)'
;MLLVITLFLQSYVPYIEVVEQRVYTVKRSDDDWSNQNWPLFFVQIQEDKLLDIIDQYLDCLAAVEPLPRKDIKLGTLCVSYCRAFQAMFRAVITAIYDTNVEVHYIDYGNYERVTYNDLHSIDDLPGITKRHPAMGIPCLLVNVDDINIGFNEDNNSLLHFMNAVSCEKPFFKLKFLRKRTDNVMVVELVDNNDKS
;
A
#
# COMPACT_ATOMS: atom_id res chain seq x y z
N MET A 1 7.60 6.44 -29.97
CA MET A 1 8.54 5.90 -28.97
C MET A 1 7.87 6.06 -27.63
N LEU A 2 6.99 5.12 -27.27
CA LEU A 2 6.35 5.10 -25.96
C LEU A 2 7.41 4.63 -24.97
N LEU A 3 7.82 5.51 -24.06
CA LEU A 3 8.64 5.11 -22.92
C LEU A 3 7.81 4.10 -22.15
N VAL A 4 8.25 2.85 -22.12
CA VAL A 4 7.78 1.87 -21.14
C VAL A 4 8.30 2.39 -19.80
N ILE A 5 7.49 3.21 -19.11
CA ILE A 5 7.77 3.57 -17.73
C ILE A 5 7.44 2.31 -16.94
N THR A 6 8.45 1.46 -16.70
CA THR A 6 8.35 0.45 -15.67
C THR A 6 8.11 1.18 -14.36
N LEU A 7 6.89 1.13 -13.84
CA LEU A 7 6.56 1.63 -12.51
C LEU A 7 7.47 0.92 -11.52
N PHE A 8 8.43 1.63 -10.95
CA PHE A 8 9.34 1.13 -9.95
C PHE A 8 8.94 1.71 -8.61
N LEU A 9 8.52 0.85 -7.67
CA LEU A 9 8.16 1.27 -6.33
C LEU A 9 9.41 1.29 -5.44
N GLN A 10 9.78 2.48 -4.96
CA GLN A 10 10.84 2.58 -3.96
C GLN A 10 10.25 2.28 -2.57
N SER A 11 10.48 1.07 -2.06
CA SER A 11 10.16 0.73 -0.67
C SER A 11 11.35 1.00 0.26
N TYR A 12 11.04 1.44 1.47
CA TYR A 12 11.99 1.69 2.56
C TYR A 12 11.79 0.73 3.75
N VAL A 13 10.71 -0.06 3.74
CA VAL A 13 10.36 -1.01 4.80
C VAL A 13 9.94 -2.36 4.18
N PRO A 14 10.14 -3.48 4.89
CA PRO A 14 9.62 -4.77 4.43
C PRO A 14 8.09 -4.82 4.55
N TYR A 15 7.45 -5.55 3.64
CA TYR A 15 6.03 -5.92 3.70
C TYR A 15 5.85 -7.26 4.39
N ILE A 16 4.63 -7.57 4.84
CA ILE A 16 4.31 -8.91 5.32
C ILE A 16 4.60 -9.96 4.23
N GLU A 17 5.13 -11.10 4.64
CA GLU A 17 5.45 -12.18 3.70
C GLU A 17 4.16 -12.85 3.20
N VAL A 18 4.13 -13.10 1.91
CA VAL A 18 3.02 -13.77 1.22
C VAL A 18 3.53 -15.05 0.58
N VAL A 19 2.75 -16.13 0.66
CA VAL A 19 3.13 -17.41 0.07
C VAL A 19 2.83 -17.36 -1.43
N GLU A 20 3.85 -17.54 -2.26
CA GLU A 20 3.67 -17.62 -3.71
C GLU A 20 2.73 -18.76 -4.11
N GLN A 21 1.99 -18.56 -5.19
CA GLN A 21 0.93 -19.40 -5.73
C GLN A 21 -0.30 -19.57 -4.82
N ARG A 22 -0.31 -19.00 -3.61
CA ARG A 22 -1.47 -19.04 -2.73
C ARG A 22 -2.51 -17.99 -3.11
N VAL A 23 -3.77 -18.36 -2.93
CA VAL A 23 -4.92 -17.46 -3.06
C VAL A 23 -5.27 -16.89 -1.70
N TYR A 24 -5.46 -15.58 -1.64
CA TYR A 24 -5.92 -14.88 -0.45
C TYR A 24 -7.18 -14.08 -0.76
N THR A 25 -8.10 -14.03 0.19
CA THR A 25 -9.13 -12.99 0.22
C THR A 25 -8.46 -11.70 0.68
N VAL A 26 -8.62 -10.64 -0.09
CA VAL A 26 -8.01 -9.34 0.14
C VAL A 26 -9.03 -8.22 0.01
N LYS A 27 -8.69 -7.05 0.53
CA LYS A 27 -9.40 -5.80 0.30
C LYS A 27 -8.41 -4.73 -0.14
N ARG A 28 -8.80 -3.88 -1.10
CA ARG A 28 -8.00 -2.70 -1.46
C ARG A 28 -7.98 -1.70 -0.32
N SER A 29 -6.79 -1.20 0.03
CA SER A 29 -6.54 -0.46 1.27
C SER A 29 -6.00 0.96 1.08
N ASP A 30 -5.68 1.36 -0.15
CA ASP A 30 -5.05 2.65 -0.47
C ASP A 30 -6.02 3.82 -0.67
N ASP A 31 -7.33 3.60 -0.46
CA ASP A 31 -8.37 4.63 -0.62
C ASP A 31 -8.37 5.32 -2.01
N ASP A 32 -7.78 4.71 -3.04
CA ASP A 32 -7.71 5.29 -4.39
C ASP A 32 -8.97 4.95 -5.21
N TRP A 33 -10.08 5.60 -4.86
CA TRP A 33 -11.40 5.43 -5.49
C TRP A 33 -11.40 5.78 -6.99
N SER A 34 -10.47 6.63 -7.44
CA SER A 34 -10.40 7.11 -8.81
C SER A 34 -9.32 6.42 -9.66
N ASN A 35 -8.62 5.42 -9.12
CA ASN A 35 -7.54 4.71 -9.81
C ASN A 35 -6.41 5.64 -10.31
N GLN A 36 -6.07 6.69 -9.55
CA GLN A 36 -5.00 7.63 -9.91
C GLN A 36 -3.62 6.96 -9.96
N ASN A 37 -3.42 5.92 -9.15
CA ASN A 37 -2.13 5.21 -9.06
C ASN A 37 -2.05 3.97 -9.95
N TRP A 38 -3.08 3.71 -10.76
CA TRP A 38 -3.14 2.54 -11.63
C TRP A 38 -1.91 2.46 -12.57
N PRO A 39 -1.36 1.25 -12.83
CA PRO A 39 -1.80 -0.08 -12.36
C PRO A 39 -1.33 -0.53 -10.98
N LEU A 40 -0.64 0.31 -10.22
CA LEU A 40 -0.28 -0.02 -8.85
C LEU A 40 -1.49 0.18 -7.92
N PHE A 41 -1.74 -0.79 -7.06
CA PHE A 41 -2.73 -0.69 -5.99
C PHE A 41 -2.24 -1.45 -4.76
N PHE A 42 -2.77 -1.13 -3.59
CA PHE A 42 -2.38 -1.79 -2.35
C PHE A 42 -3.54 -2.57 -1.75
N VAL A 43 -3.22 -3.73 -1.19
CA VAL A 43 -4.22 -4.61 -0.56
C VAL A 43 -3.79 -5.05 0.83
N GLN A 44 -4.77 -5.31 1.68
CA GLN A 44 -4.62 -6.01 2.96
C GLN A 44 -5.25 -7.40 2.85
N ILE A 45 -4.54 -8.42 3.35
CA ILE A 45 -5.06 -9.79 3.47
C ILE A 45 -6.11 -9.83 4.59
N GLN A 46 -7.28 -10.41 4.29
CA GLN A 46 -8.43 -10.51 5.20
C GLN A 46 -8.36 -11.80 6.03
N GLU A 47 -7.26 -12.00 6.76
CA GLU A 47 -7.12 -13.07 7.76
C GLU A 47 -7.23 -12.46 9.17
N ASP A 48 -8.04 -13.06 10.06
CA ASP A 48 -8.34 -12.51 11.40
C ASP A 48 -7.10 -12.06 12.17
N LYS A 49 -6.04 -12.89 12.19
CA LYS A 49 -4.79 -12.58 12.89
C LYS A 49 -4.10 -11.32 12.37
N LEU A 50 -4.23 -11.02 11.09
CA LEU A 50 -3.62 -9.83 10.48
C LEU A 50 -4.47 -8.60 10.75
N LEU A 51 -5.80 -8.75 10.73
CA LEU A 51 -6.74 -7.69 11.09
C LEU A 51 -6.61 -7.31 12.57
N ASP A 52 -6.51 -8.30 13.45
CA ASP A 52 -6.26 -8.10 14.89
C ASP A 52 -4.98 -7.29 15.13
N ILE A 53 -3.92 -7.50 14.33
CA ILE A 53 -2.69 -6.73 14.45
C ILE A 53 -2.90 -5.27 14.07
N ILE A 54 -3.62 -5.02 12.97
CA ILE A 54 -3.93 -3.65 12.51
C ILE A 54 -4.72 -2.94 13.61
N ASP A 55 -5.86 -3.51 13.99
CA ASP A 55 -6.80 -2.92 14.93
C ASP A 55 -6.18 -2.68 16.31
N GLN A 56 -5.33 -3.59 16.78
CA GLN A 56 -4.76 -3.49 18.12
C GLN A 56 -3.48 -2.62 18.18
N TYR A 57 -2.69 -2.55 17.12
CA TYR A 57 -1.33 -2.02 17.20
C TYR A 57 -0.92 -1.02 16.14
N LEU A 58 -1.61 -0.93 14.99
CA LEU A 58 -1.16 -0.15 13.83
C LEU A 58 -2.15 0.95 13.44
N ASP A 59 -3.44 0.79 13.76
CA ASP A 59 -4.49 1.76 13.53
C ASP A 59 -4.60 2.77 14.68
N CYS A 60 -5.03 3.99 14.38
CA CYS A 60 -5.37 5.05 15.34
C CYS A 60 -4.32 5.25 16.45
N LEU A 61 -3.06 5.38 16.06
CA LEU A 61 -1.92 5.46 16.99
C LEU A 61 -1.99 6.70 17.89
N ALA A 62 -1.42 6.58 19.09
CA ALA A 62 -1.29 7.69 20.04
C ALA A 62 0.19 8.08 20.20
N ALA A 63 0.79 8.65 19.16
CA ALA A 63 2.15 9.19 19.23
C ALA A 63 2.13 10.65 19.70
N VAL A 64 2.90 10.97 20.73
CA VAL A 64 2.91 12.31 21.35
C VAL A 64 4.17 13.09 21.01
N GLU A 65 5.31 12.41 20.92
CA GLU A 65 6.59 13.06 20.68
C GLU A 65 6.73 13.50 19.22
N PRO A 66 7.00 14.78 18.93
CA PRO A 66 7.27 15.25 17.57
C PRO A 66 8.51 14.57 16.98
N LEU A 67 8.51 14.32 15.67
CA LEU A 67 9.71 13.82 14.98
C LEU A 67 10.80 14.91 14.96
N PRO A 68 11.99 14.68 15.52
CA PRO A 68 13.05 15.70 15.52
C PRO A 68 13.47 16.06 14.09
N ARG A 69 13.67 17.36 13.82
CA ARG A 69 14.07 17.88 12.49
C ARG A 69 15.27 17.16 11.86
N LYS A 70 16.23 16.76 12.70
CA LYS A 70 17.44 16.03 12.28
C LYS A 70 17.17 14.60 11.78
N ASP A 71 16.00 14.04 12.09
CA ASP A 71 15.59 12.67 11.77
C ASP A 71 14.60 12.63 10.59
N ILE A 72 14.15 13.80 10.11
CA ILE A 72 13.36 13.95 8.89
C ILE A 72 14.25 13.69 7.68
N LYS A 73 14.23 12.45 7.19
CA LYS A 73 15.03 11.96 6.06
C LYS A 73 14.19 10.99 5.25
N LEU A 74 14.53 10.83 3.97
CA LEU A 74 13.95 9.79 3.13
C LEU A 74 14.11 8.42 3.79
N GLY A 75 13.02 7.66 3.83
CA GLY A 75 12.99 6.34 4.42
C GLY A 75 12.84 6.29 5.94
N THR A 76 12.79 7.43 6.64
CA THR A 76 12.50 7.43 8.08
C THR A 76 11.09 6.89 8.33
N LEU A 77 10.99 5.80 9.09
CA LEU A 77 9.74 5.31 9.66
C LEU A 77 9.33 6.20 10.83
N CYS A 78 8.13 6.77 10.74
CA CYS A 78 7.55 7.65 11.75
C CYS A 78 6.06 7.37 11.91
N VAL A 79 5.39 8.24 12.67
CA VAL A 79 3.93 8.31 12.74
C VAL A 79 3.50 9.64 12.12
N SER A 80 2.44 9.64 11.33
CA SER A 80 1.90 10.84 10.71
C SER A 80 0.40 10.96 10.97
N TYR A 81 -0.06 12.17 11.25
CA TYR A 81 -1.49 12.48 11.32
C TYR A 81 -2.09 12.57 9.91
N CYS A 82 -3.03 11.68 9.60
CA CYS A 82 -3.76 11.68 8.34
C CYS A 82 -5.06 12.48 8.46
N ARG A 83 -5.20 13.52 7.63
CA ARG A 83 -6.36 14.41 7.70
C ARG A 83 -7.64 13.76 7.18
N ALA A 84 -7.53 12.87 6.19
CA ALA A 84 -8.70 12.18 5.63
C ALA A 84 -9.41 11.32 6.67
N PHE A 85 -8.64 10.66 7.55
CA PHE A 85 -9.16 9.74 8.57
C PHE A 85 -9.16 10.31 9.99
N GLN A 86 -8.63 11.53 10.18
CA GLN A 86 -8.53 12.20 11.48
C GLN A 86 -7.82 11.36 12.55
N ALA A 87 -6.83 10.57 12.14
CA ALA A 87 -6.13 9.61 12.99
C ALA A 87 -4.65 9.54 12.62
N MET A 88 -3.83 8.95 13.50
CA MET A 88 -2.40 8.78 13.27
C MET A 88 -2.06 7.36 12.84
N PHE A 89 -1.13 7.23 11.89
CA PHE A 89 -0.76 5.97 11.28
C PHE A 89 0.75 5.87 11.12
N ARG A 90 1.26 4.64 10.99
CA ARG A 90 2.67 4.44 10.60
C ARG A 90 2.88 4.94 9.20
N ALA A 91 3.95 5.70 9.01
CA ALA A 91 4.26 6.30 7.73
C ALA A 91 5.76 6.31 7.48
N VAL A 92 6.14 6.34 6.23
CA VAL A 92 7.52 6.58 5.82
C VAL A 92 7.61 7.84 4.98
N ILE A 93 8.62 8.66 5.23
CA ILE A 93 8.92 9.85 4.42
C ILE A 93 9.45 9.41 3.04
N THR A 94 8.73 9.75 1.98
CA THR A 94 9.06 9.37 0.58
C THR A 94 9.57 10.55 -0.25
N ALA A 95 9.23 11.78 0.11
CA ALA A 95 9.79 13.00 -0.47
C ALA A 95 9.88 14.12 0.56
N ILE A 96 10.87 15.01 0.39
CA ILE A 96 11.05 16.19 1.24
C ILE A 96 11.01 17.43 0.35
N TYR A 97 10.20 18.40 0.74
CA TYR A 97 10.05 19.70 0.07
C TYR A 97 10.40 20.83 1.04
N ASP A 98 10.41 22.07 0.57
CA ASP A 98 10.81 23.22 1.39
C ASP A 98 9.95 23.37 2.66
N THR A 99 8.63 23.20 2.55
CA THR A 99 7.67 23.49 3.63
C THR A 99 6.90 22.28 4.15
N ASN A 100 7.02 21.13 3.49
CA ASN A 100 6.26 19.91 3.78
C ASN A 100 7.03 18.66 3.34
N VAL A 101 6.49 17.50 3.66
CA VAL A 101 6.98 16.21 3.19
C VAL A 101 5.84 15.42 2.54
N GLU A 102 6.20 14.47 1.70
CA GLU A 102 5.30 13.39 1.33
C GLU A 102 5.57 12.20 2.22
N VAL A 103 4.50 11.58 2.71
CA VAL A 103 4.55 10.34 3.46
C VAL A 103 3.73 9.27 2.76
N HIS A 104 4.18 8.02 2.90
CA HIS A 104 3.45 6.82 2.51
C HIS A 104 2.97 6.09 3.76
N TYR A 105 1.66 5.91 3.89
CA TYR A 105 1.05 5.15 4.99
C TYR A 105 1.17 3.66 4.71
N ILE A 106 2.25 3.07 5.23
CA ILE A 106 2.74 1.75 4.83
C ILE A 106 1.77 0.59 5.11
N ASP A 107 0.82 0.78 6.02
CA ASP A 107 -0.17 -0.24 6.36
C ASP A 107 -1.40 -0.21 5.43
N TYR A 108 -1.54 0.83 4.62
CA TYR A 108 -2.73 1.08 3.80
C TYR A 108 -2.38 1.26 2.33
N GLY A 109 -1.33 2.02 2.01
CA GLY A 109 -0.82 2.21 0.64
C GLY A 109 -1.00 3.63 0.08
N ASN A 110 -1.76 4.48 0.76
CA ASN A 110 -2.00 5.85 0.33
C ASN A 110 -0.82 6.79 0.67
N TYR A 111 -0.70 7.85 -0.13
CA TYR A 111 0.31 8.89 0.04
C TYR A 111 -0.37 10.21 0.40
N GLU A 112 0.28 11.02 1.22
CA GLU A 112 -0.23 12.34 1.60
C GLU A 112 0.91 13.35 1.75
N ARG A 113 0.66 14.60 1.34
CA ARG A 113 1.54 15.72 1.68
C ARG A 113 1.15 16.28 3.03
N VAL A 114 2.07 16.19 3.99
CA VAL A 114 1.85 16.60 5.37
C VAL A 114 2.88 17.63 5.80
N THR A 115 2.52 18.44 6.79
CA THR A 115 3.46 19.40 7.36
C THR A 115 4.38 18.68 8.34
N TYR A 116 5.51 19.32 8.65
CA TYR A 116 6.44 18.79 9.64
C TYR A 116 5.85 18.65 11.04
N ASN A 117 4.77 19.37 11.36
CA ASN A 117 4.09 19.29 12.65
C ASN A 117 3.15 18.09 12.74
N ASP A 118 2.79 17.49 11.60
CA ASP A 118 1.96 16.29 11.54
C ASP A 118 2.80 15.02 11.80
N LEU A 119 4.15 15.14 11.88
CA LEU A 119 5.09 14.04 12.06
C LEU A 119 5.47 13.83 13.53
N HIS A 120 5.37 12.58 13.97
CA HIS A 120 5.68 12.13 15.31
C HIS A 120 6.71 11.00 15.29
N SER A 121 7.54 10.94 16.34
CA SER A 121 8.44 9.81 16.55
C SER A 121 7.63 8.54 16.85
N ILE A 122 8.11 7.42 16.31
CA ILE A 122 7.57 6.09 16.60
C ILE A 122 8.22 5.47 17.84
N ASP A 123 9.28 6.07 18.39
CA ASP A 123 10.17 5.44 19.36
C ASP A 123 9.51 5.01 20.66
N ASP A 124 8.52 5.77 21.14
CA ASP A 124 7.80 5.48 22.39
C ASP A 124 6.63 4.50 22.21
N LEU A 125 6.34 4.09 20.97
CA LEU A 125 5.28 3.11 20.69
C LEU A 125 5.72 1.67 21.00
N PRO A 126 4.76 0.74 21.16
CA PRO A 126 5.05 -0.67 21.39
C PRO A 126 6.02 -1.27 20.37
N GLY A 127 6.80 -2.26 20.81
CA GLY A 127 7.80 -2.91 19.96
C GLY A 127 7.22 -3.54 18.70
N ILE A 128 5.97 -4.00 18.75
CA ILE A 128 5.24 -4.51 17.57
C ILE A 128 4.96 -3.40 16.56
N THR A 129 4.40 -2.26 16.97
CA THR A 129 4.16 -1.10 16.11
C THR A 129 5.43 -0.64 15.40
N LYS A 130 6.57 -0.62 16.10
CA LYS A 130 7.86 -0.20 15.52
C LYS A 130 8.45 -1.16 14.49
N ARG A 131 8.20 -2.47 14.63
CA ARG A 131 8.94 -3.50 13.89
C ARG A 131 8.09 -4.37 12.99
N HIS A 132 6.77 -4.31 13.12
CA HIS A 132 5.89 -5.10 12.28
C HIS A 132 6.10 -4.71 10.80
N PRO A 133 6.18 -5.66 9.87
CA PRO A 133 6.22 -5.33 8.45
C PRO A 133 4.98 -4.51 8.04
N ALA A 134 5.11 -3.80 6.92
CA ALA A 134 4.03 -3.03 6.31
C ALA A 134 2.86 -3.95 5.89
N MET A 135 1.64 -3.54 6.22
CA MET A 135 0.42 -4.31 5.94
C MET A 135 -0.21 -4.04 4.57
N GLY A 136 0.06 -2.88 3.97
CA GLY A 136 -0.44 -2.53 2.65
C GLY A 136 0.45 -3.15 1.58
N ILE A 137 0.05 -4.29 1.02
CA ILE A 137 0.87 -5.03 0.06
C ILE A 137 0.73 -4.40 -1.33
N PRO A 138 1.81 -3.88 -1.95
CA PRO A 138 1.77 -3.35 -3.30
C PRO A 138 1.55 -4.48 -4.31
N CYS A 139 0.56 -4.30 -5.17
CA CYS A 139 0.13 -5.29 -6.12
C CYS A 139 0.02 -4.71 -7.53
N LEU A 140 0.22 -5.59 -8.51
CA LEU A 140 -0.02 -5.29 -9.92
C LEU A 140 -0.59 -6.55 -10.59
N LEU A 141 -1.66 -6.40 -11.37
CA LEU A 141 -2.28 -7.53 -12.05
C LEU A 141 -1.38 -8.07 -13.16
N VAL A 142 -1.21 -9.39 -13.24
CA VAL A 142 -0.36 -10.07 -14.24
C VAL A 142 -0.72 -9.65 -15.66
N ASN A 143 -2.01 -9.51 -15.97
CA ASN A 143 -2.48 -9.04 -17.25
C ASN A 143 -1.89 -7.66 -17.60
N VAL A 144 -1.75 -6.77 -16.61
CA VAL A 144 -1.23 -5.42 -16.80
C VAL A 144 0.30 -5.35 -16.76
N ASP A 145 0.96 -6.26 -16.02
CA ASP A 145 2.43 -6.37 -16.02
C ASP A 145 2.91 -6.75 -17.42
N ASP A 146 2.21 -7.70 -18.05
CA ASP A 146 2.51 -8.21 -19.38
C ASP A 146 2.15 -7.17 -20.48
N ILE A 147 1.08 -6.39 -20.30
CA ILE A 147 0.68 -5.33 -21.26
C ILE A 147 1.73 -4.21 -21.35
N ASN A 148 2.33 -3.81 -20.24
CA ASN A 148 3.42 -2.83 -20.22
C ASN A 148 4.64 -3.27 -21.04
N ILE A 149 4.70 -4.54 -21.47
CA ILE A 149 5.77 -5.11 -22.31
C ILE A 149 5.41 -5.06 -23.82
N GLY A 150 4.18 -4.73 -24.25
CA GLY A 150 3.99 -4.45 -25.68
C GLY A 150 2.62 -4.48 -26.35
N PHE A 151 1.48 -4.27 -25.71
CA PHE A 151 0.19 -4.31 -26.43
C PHE A 151 -0.76 -3.13 -26.13
N ASN A 152 -1.29 -2.53 -27.19
CA ASN A 152 -2.43 -1.60 -27.14
C ASN A 152 -3.70 -2.41 -26.86
N GLU A 153 -4.13 -2.50 -25.60
CA GLU A 153 -5.41 -3.11 -25.24
C GLU A 153 -6.62 -2.19 -25.48
N ASP A 154 -7.79 -2.80 -25.64
CA ASP A 154 -9.10 -2.16 -25.65
C ASP A 154 -9.43 -1.57 -24.26
N ASN A 155 -9.89 -0.32 -24.22
CA ASN A 155 -10.22 0.41 -22.99
C ASN A 155 -11.23 -0.36 -22.10
N ASN A 156 -12.05 -1.23 -22.68
CA ASN A 156 -13.02 -2.05 -21.97
C ASN A 156 -12.36 -3.09 -21.03
N SER A 157 -11.24 -3.69 -21.44
CA SER A 157 -10.50 -4.67 -20.63
C SER A 157 -9.85 -4.02 -19.41
N LEU A 158 -9.24 -2.84 -19.61
CA LEU A 158 -8.63 -2.07 -18.52
C LEU A 158 -9.66 -1.63 -17.48
N LEU A 159 -10.81 -1.13 -17.92
CA LEU A 159 -11.89 -0.73 -17.03
C LEU A 159 -12.44 -1.92 -16.24
N HIS A 160 -12.55 -3.10 -16.86
CA HIS A 160 -12.94 -4.33 -16.17
C HIS A 160 -11.97 -4.66 -15.01
N PHE A 161 -10.66 -4.62 -15.26
CA PHE A 161 -9.66 -4.89 -14.23
C PHE A 161 -9.69 -3.84 -13.11
N MET A 162 -9.76 -2.55 -13.44
CA MET A 162 -9.89 -1.48 -12.45
C MET A 162 -11.12 -1.66 -11.55
N ASN A 163 -12.26 -2.02 -12.13
CA ASN A 163 -13.50 -2.25 -11.39
C ASN A 163 -13.44 -3.52 -10.52
N ALA A 164 -12.70 -4.53 -10.95
CA ALA A 164 -12.60 -5.79 -10.23
C ALA A 164 -11.77 -5.68 -8.94
N VAL A 165 -10.82 -4.75 -8.90
CA VAL A 165 -9.98 -4.46 -7.71
C VAL A 165 -10.25 -3.07 -7.14
N SER A 166 -11.42 -2.48 -7.38
CA SER A 166 -11.75 -1.13 -6.90
C SER A 166 -11.97 -1.09 -5.39
N CYS A 167 -11.83 0.10 -4.79
CA CYS A 167 -12.14 0.34 -3.37
C CYS A 167 -13.62 0.09 -3.01
N GLU A 168 -14.53 0.07 -4.00
CA GLU A 168 -15.94 -0.28 -3.80
C GLU A 168 -16.17 -1.76 -3.48
N LYS A 169 -15.20 -2.63 -3.80
CA LYS A 169 -15.31 -4.06 -3.52
C LYS A 169 -15.07 -4.30 -2.03
N PRO A 170 -16.01 -4.97 -1.32
CA PRO A 170 -15.79 -5.29 0.09
C PRO A 170 -14.60 -6.24 0.27
N PHE A 171 -14.45 -7.20 -0.64
CA PHE A 171 -13.32 -8.12 -0.75
C PHE A 171 -13.30 -8.77 -2.14
N PHE A 172 -12.13 -9.27 -2.53
CA PHE A 172 -11.91 -10.06 -3.74
C PHE A 172 -10.77 -11.06 -3.52
N LYS A 173 -10.59 -12.04 -4.42
CA LYS A 173 -9.55 -13.06 -4.29
C LYS A 173 -8.41 -12.77 -5.26
N LEU A 174 -7.18 -12.81 -4.76
CA LEU A 174 -5.97 -12.71 -5.55
C LEU A 174 -5.09 -13.94 -5.36
N LYS A 175 -4.56 -14.47 -6.46
CA LYS A 175 -3.46 -15.43 -6.43
C LYS A 175 -2.14 -14.68 -6.54
N PHE A 176 -1.26 -14.83 -5.55
CA PHE A 176 0.03 -14.15 -5.52
C PHE A 176 1.06 -14.95 -6.32
N LEU A 177 1.43 -14.51 -7.52
CA LEU A 177 2.22 -15.32 -8.43
C LEU A 177 3.71 -15.26 -8.16
N ARG A 178 4.25 -14.04 -8.03
CA ARG A 178 5.68 -13.77 -7.81
C ARG A 178 5.91 -12.38 -7.23
N LYS A 179 7.03 -12.21 -6.52
CA LYS A 179 7.51 -10.89 -6.06
C LYS A 179 8.50 -10.29 -7.07
N ARG A 180 8.27 -9.05 -7.50
CA ARG A 180 9.24 -8.27 -8.30
C ARG A 180 10.41 -7.79 -7.44
N THR A 181 11.49 -7.34 -8.08
CA THR A 181 12.68 -6.81 -7.38
C THR A 181 12.42 -5.54 -6.58
N ASP A 182 11.35 -4.81 -6.88
CA ASP A 182 10.87 -3.62 -6.15
C ASP A 182 9.82 -3.94 -5.07
N ASN A 183 9.65 -5.22 -4.74
CA ASN A 183 8.67 -5.76 -3.78
C ASN A 183 7.21 -5.70 -4.21
N VAL A 184 6.89 -5.23 -5.42
CA VAL A 184 5.52 -5.30 -5.96
C VAL A 184 5.16 -6.78 -6.23
N MET A 185 4.01 -7.21 -5.70
CA MET A 185 3.48 -8.55 -5.95
C MET A 185 2.74 -8.57 -7.28
N VAL A 186 3.16 -9.45 -8.20
CA VAL A 186 2.37 -9.73 -9.40
C VAL A 186 1.29 -10.74 -9.04
N VAL A 187 0.05 -10.36 -9.28
CA VAL A 187 -1.14 -11.06 -8.80
C VAL A 187 -2.09 -11.37 -9.95
N GLU A 188 -2.82 -12.48 -9.83
CA GLU A 188 -3.91 -12.84 -10.73
C GLU A 188 -5.24 -12.69 -9.99
N LEU A 189 -6.20 -12.03 -10.62
CA LEU A 189 -7.56 -11.97 -10.10
C LEU A 189 -8.21 -13.34 -10.24
N VAL A 190 -8.75 -13.87 -9.15
CA VAL A 190 -9.49 -15.13 -9.16
C VAL A 190 -10.99 -14.81 -9.19
N ASP A 191 -11.65 -15.22 -10.28
CA ASP A 191 -13.10 -15.08 -10.39
C ASP A 191 -13.80 -15.79 -9.24
N ASN A 192 -14.77 -15.12 -8.60
CA ASN A 192 -15.67 -15.74 -7.62
C ASN A 192 -16.72 -16.66 -8.29
N ASN A 193 -16.51 -17.09 -9.54
CA ASN A 193 -17.34 -18.08 -10.22
C ASN A 193 -17.07 -19.49 -9.68
N ASP A 194 -17.12 -19.65 -8.36
CA ASP A 194 -17.53 -20.91 -7.75
C ASP A 194 -19.02 -21.05 -8.10
N LYS A 195 -19.30 -21.59 -9.29
CA LYS A 195 -20.61 -22.14 -9.59
C LYS A 195 -20.88 -23.21 -8.53
N SER A 196 -21.80 -22.88 -7.63
CA SER A 196 -22.57 -23.87 -6.86
C SER A 196 -23.15 -24.95 -7.77
#